data_AF-A0A7C3C7X2-F1
#
_entry.id   AF-A0A7C3C7X2-F1
#
_cell.length_a   1.000
_cell.length_b   1.000
_cell.length_c   1.000
_cell.angle_alpha   90.00
_cell.angle_beta   90.00
_cell.angle_gamma   90.00
#
_symmetry.space_group_name_H-M   'P 1'
#
loop_
_entity.id
_entity.type
_entity.pdbx_description
1 polymer ?
#
loop_
_entity_poly.entity_id
_entity_poly.type
_entity_poly.pdbx_seq_one_letter_code
_entity_poly.pdbx_strand_id
1 'polypeptide(L)'
;MQTSCPAFGTCTKSRYRGRELLIGQYDAELRRHRAWMETDEAKTIFKQRKEIIEPVFGIMKEQMGVRRFLLRGLGNVQAEAVTLATAFNLRILYGIWREWASEKRNLIVITVQEMVDSLFFNIFISTHFRTLSFCYN
;
A
#
# COMPACT_ATOMS: atom_id res chain seq x y z
N MET A 1 -17.92 -9.72 53.71
CA MET A 1 -18.48 -8.35 53.80
C MET A 1 -17.32 -7.38 53.63
N GLN A 2 -17.25 -6.63 52.51
CA GLN A 2 -16.06 -5.83 52.13
C GLN A 2 -16.00 -4.43 52.77
N THR A 3 -16.71 -4.21 53.89
CA THR A 3 -16.85 -2.90 54.53
C THR A 3 -15.59 -2.39 55.24
N SER A 4 -14.51 -3.17 55.31
CA SER A 4 -13.21 -2.76 55.87
C SER A 4 -12.27 -2.08 54.86
N CYS A 5 -12.64 -1.99 53.59
CA CYS A 5 -11.82 -1.32 52.59
C CYS A 5 -11.86 0.21 52.80
N PRO A 6 -10.71 0.91 52.94
CA PRO A 6 -10.67 2.36 53.14
C PRO A 6 -11.21 3.17 51.96
N ALA A 7 -11.30 2.57 50.76
CA ALA A 7 -11.87 3.19 49.57
C ALA A 7 -13.37 2.87 49.36
N PHE A 8 -14.01 2.17 50.30
CA PHE A 8 -15.43 1.85 50.25
C PHE A 8 -16.28 3.13 50.35
N GLY A 9 -17.29 3.28 49.48
CA GLY A 9 -18.06 4.52 49.32
C GLY A 9 -17.61 5.40 48.15
N THR A 10 -16.30 5.47 47.87
CA THR A 10 -15.74 6.17 46.70
C THR A 10 -15.54 5.24 45.51
N CYS A 11 -14.95 4.05 45.74
CA CYS A 11 -14.63 3.09 44.68
C CYS A 11 -15.82 2.18 44.31
N THR A 12 -16.66 1.81 45.28
CA THR A 12 -17.86 0.98 45.07
C THR A 12 -18.86 1.18 46.20
N LYS A 13 -20.15 0.99 45.88
CA LYS A 13 -21.26 0.96 46.85
C LYS A 13 -21.73 -0.47 47.19
N SER A 14 -21.22 -1.48 46.47
CA SER A 14 -21.59 -2.89 46.68
C SER A 14 -20.98 -3.43 47.97
N ARG A 15 -21.81 -3.67 48.98
CA ARG A 15 -21.38 -4.17 50.31
C ARG A 15 -20.98 -5.65 50.33
N TYR A 16 -21.52 -6.43 49.39
CA TYR A 16 -21.37 -7.88 49.35
C TYR A 16 -20.18 -8.33 48.51
N ARG A 17 -20.09 -7.86 47.25
CA ARG A 17 -19.04 -8.26 46.28
C ARG A 17 -17.96 -7.20 46.05
N GLY A 18 -18.21 -5.93 46.41
CA GLY A 18 -17.28 -4.84 46.13
C GLY A 18 -17.16 -4.50 44.64
N ARG A 19 -16.02 -3.92 44.25
CA ARG A 19 -15.61 -3.75 42.84
C ARG A 19 -14.70 -4.90 42.48
N GLU A 20 -15.06 -5.65 41.45
CA GLU A 20 -14.22 -6.70 40.89
C GLU A 20 -13.55 -6.17 39.61
N LEU A 21 -12.25 -6.44 39.46
CA LEU A 21 -11.51 -6.15 38.24
C LEU A 21 -11.10 -7.48 37.62
N LEU A 22 -11.50 -7.68 36.37
CA LEU A 22 -11.04 -8.82 35.56
C LEU A 22 -9.81 -8.38 34.78
N ILE A 23 -8.64 -8.80 35.25
CA ILE A 23 -7.36 -8.53 34.60
C ILE A 23 -7.03 -9.74 33.72
N GLY A 24 -7.01 -9.53 32.40
CA GLY A 24 -6.69 -10.58 31.45
C GLY A 24 -5.22 -11.01 31.54
N GLN A 25 -4.92 -12.21 31.03
CA GLN A 25 -3.57 -12.80 31.07
C GLN A 25 -2.46 -11.96 30.40
N TYR A 26 -2.83 -11.04 29.51
CA TYR A 26 -1.91 -10.17 28.76
C TYR A 26 -1.94 -8.70 29.19
N ASP A 27 -2.55 -8.37 30.33
CA ASP A 27 -2.71 -6.98 30.75
C ASP A 27 -1.37 -6.29 31.03
N ALA A 28 -0.38 -7.04 31.51
CA ALA A 28 0.97 -6.54 31.74
C ALA A 28 1.62 -6.07 30.43
N GLU A 29 1.50 -6.86 29.36
CA GLU A 29 1.98 -6.56 28.01
C GLU A 29 1.28 -5.30 27.47
N LEU A 30 -0.04 -5.21 27.63
CA LEU A 30 -0.81 -4.04 27.22
C LEU A 30 -0.38 -2.77 27.93
N ARG A 31 -0.10 -2.84 29.24
CA ARG A 31 0.42 -1.70 30.01
C ARG A 31 1.82 -1.30 29.55
N ARG A 32 2.73 -2.27 29.33
CA ARG A 32 4.08 -2.00 28.79
C ARG A 32 4.01 -1.32 27.42
N HIS A 33 3.15 -1.83 26.54
CA HIS A 33 2.96 -1.23 25.21
C HIS A 33 2.40 0.20 25.31
N ARG A 34 1.41 0.45 26.18
CA ARG A 34 0.87 1.81 26.39
C ARG A 34 1.93 2.78 26.88
N ALA A 35 2.72 2.38 27.89
CA ALA A 35 3.83 3.20 28.39
C ALA A 35 4.88 3.48 27.29
N TRP A 36 5.20 2.49 26.46
CA TRP A 36 6.11 2.69 25.33
C TRP A 36 5.54 3.68 24.30
N MET A 37 4.25 3.59 23.97
CA MET A 37 3.58 4.52 23.04
C MET A 37 3.56 5.98 23.51
N GLU A 38 3.79 6.24 24.80
CA GLU A 38 3.92 7.61 25.34
C GLU A 38 5.29 8.24 25.05
N THR A 39 6.30 7.43 24.72
CA THR A 39 7.66 7.91 24.40
C THR A 39 7.70 8.67 23.06
N ASP A 40 8.63 9.61 22.94
CA ASP A 40 8.80 10.40 21.71
C ASP A 40 9.33 9.57 20.54
N GLU A 41 10.14 8.54 20.83
CA GLU A 41 10.60 7.56 19.84
C GLU A 41 9.40 6.82 19.22
N ALA A 42 8.53 6.26 20.05
CA ALA A 42 7.35 5.53 19.58
C ALA A 42 6.41 6.44 18.79
N LYS A 43 6.19 7.69 19.24
CA LYS A 43 5.38 8.69 18.52
C LYS A 43 5.96 9.02 17.15
N THR A 44 7.28 9.14 17.04
CA THR A 44 7.98 9.42 15.78
C THR A 44 7.79 8.28 14.78
N ILE A 45 8.03 7.04 15.22
CA ILE A 45 7.80 5.83 14.40
C ILE A 45 6.33 5.72 14.00
N PHE A 46 5.41 5.96 14.93
CA PHE A 46 3.97 5.87 14.68
C PHE A 46 3.51 6.90 13.63
N LYS A 47 4.06 8.11 13.66
CA LYS A 47 3.79 9.15 12.64
C LYS A 47 4.20 8.68 11.25
N GLN A 48 5.39 8.09 11.11
CA GLN A 48 5.86 7.54 9.83
C GLN A 48 4.97 6.41 9.31
N ARG A 49 4.51 5.52 10.20
CA ARG A 49 3.61 4.42 9.83
C ARG A 49 2.30 4.92 9.24
N LYS A 50 1.74 6.02 9.76
CA LYS A 50 0.50 6.61 9.25
C LYS A 50 0.57 6.92 7.75
N GLU A 51 1.74 7.31 7.26
CA GLU A 51 1.93 7.67 5.85
C GLU A 51 2.19 6.45 4.98
N ILE A 52 2.92 5.45 5.50
CA ILE A 52 3.38 4.31 4.70
C ILE A 52 2.34 3.18 4.68
N ILE A 53 1.86 2.73 5.85
CA ILE A 53 1.12 1.47 5.94
C ILE A 53 -0.40 1.65 5.86
N GLU A 54 -0.95 2.78 6.30
CA GLU A 54 -2.39 3.03 6.25
C GLU A 54 -2.94 3.03 4.82
N PRO A 55 -2.27 3.64 3.82
CA PRO A 55 -2.73 3.55 2.43
C PRO A 55 -2.74 2.11 1.91
N VAL A 56 -1.72 1.32 2.25
CA VAL A 56 -1.64 -0.10 1.86
C VAL A 56 -2.83 -0.88 2.43
N PHE A 57 -3.13 -0.71 3.71
CA PHE A 57 -4.30 -1.36 4.32
C PHE A 57 -5.63 -0.84 3.76
N GLY A 58 -5.72 0.45 3.46
CA GLY A 58 -6.90 1.04 2.80
C GLY A 58 -7.15 0.40 1.43
N ILE A 59 -6.11 0.25 0.61
CA ILE A 59 -6.19 -0.44 -0.68
C ILE A 59 -6.59 -1.90 -0.51
N MET A 60 -5.96 -2.62 0.43
CA MET A 60 -6.30 -4.03 0.67
C MET A 60 -7.77 -4.20 1.10
N LYS A 61 -8.30 -3.29 1.91
CA LYS A 61 -9.68 -3.37 2.40
C LYS A 61 -10.70 -2.94 1.35
N GLU A 62 -10.48 -1.79 0.71
CA GLU A 62 -11.46 -1.15 -0.18
C GLU A 62 -11.33 -1.60 -1.63
N GLN A 63 -10.11 -1.79 -2.14
CA GLN A 63 -9.88 -2.19 -3.54
C GLN A 63 -9.72 -3.69 -3.71
N MET A 64 -9.08 -4.39 -2.76
CA MET A 64 -8.92 -5.84 -2.80
C MET A 64 -10.01 -6.60 -2.03
N GLY A 65 -10.92 -5.87 -1.34
CA GLY A 65 -12.10 -6.45 -0.69
C GLY A 65 -11.82 -7.26 0.58
N VAL A 66 -10.61 -7.16 1.16
CA VAL A 66 -10.26 -7.97 2.33
C VAL A 66 -10.86 -7.36 3.59
N ARG A 67 -11.94 -7.98 4.09
CA ARG A 67 -12.59 -7.59 5.36
C ARG A 67 -12.31 -8.56 6.51
N ARG A 68 -12.06 -9.83 6.18
CA ARG A 68 -11.83 -10.91 7.14
C ARG A 68 -10.95 -11.99 6.52
N PHE A 69 -10.17 -12.65 7.36
CA PHE A 69 -9.50 -13.92 7.01
C PHE A 69 -10.53 -15.03 6.84
N LEU A 70 -10.35 -15.88 5.83
CA LEU A 70 -11.27 -16.98 5.56
C LEU A 70 -10.88 -18.21 6.39
N LEU A 71 -9.57 -18.39 6.62
CA LEU A 71 -9.05 -19.50 7.39
C LEU A 71 -8.97 -19.20 8.89
N ARG A 72 -8.87 -20.26 9.68
CA ARG A 72 -8.75 -20.22 11.15
C ARG A 72 -7.48 -20.92 11.60
N GLY A 73 -6.98 -20.52 12.76
CA GLY A 73 -5.69 -20.95 13.29
C GLY A 73 -4.55 -20.06 12.79
N LEU A 74 -3.57 -19.82 13.66
CA LEU A 74 -2.51 -18.84 13.43
C LEU A 74 -1.71 -19.12 12.14
N GLY A 75 -1.34 -20.38 11.90
CA GLY A 75 -0.56 -20.76 10.70
C GLY A 75 -1.30 -20.49 9.40
N ASN A 76 -2.60 -20.80 9.35
CA ASN A 76 -3.40 -20.58 8.16
C ASN A 76 -3.66 -19.09 7.91
N VAL A 77 -3.94 -18.31 8.96
CA VAL A 77 -4.09 -16.85 8.85
C VAL A 77 -2.79 -16.19 8.38
N GLN A 78 -1.63 -16.68 8.84
CA GLN A 78 -0.34 -16.20 8.35
C GLN A 78 -0.17 -16.49 6.84
N ALA A 79 -0.52 -17.70 6.39
CA ALA A 79 -0.47 -18.04 4.98
C ALA A 79 -1.37 -17.10 4.13
N GLU A 80 -2.61 -16.85 4.56
CA GLU A 80 -3.50 -15.90 3.88
C GLU A 80 -2.93 -14.47 3.85
N ALA A 81 -2.34 -14.01 4.95
CA ALA A 81 -1.74 -12.69 5.03
C ALA A 81 -0.54 -12.55 4.08
N VAL A 82 0.29 -13.58 3.95
CA VAL A 82 1.42 -13.61 3.00
C VAL A 82 0.89 -13.59 1.56
N THR A 83 -0.10 -14.42 1.25
CA THR A 83 -0.71 -14.44 -0.09
C THR A 83 -1.32 -13.08 -0.45
N LEU A 84 -1.99 -12.42 0.49
CA LEU A 84 -2.54 -11.09 0.30
C LEU A 84 -1.44 -10.05 0.02
N ALA A 85 -0.35 -10.08 0.79
CA ALA A 85 0.79 -9.19 0.57
C ALA A 85 1.44 -9.43 -0.80
N THR A 86 1.59 -10.69 -1.23
CA THR A 86 2.07 -11.05 -2.57
C THR A 86 1.16 -10.47 -3.65
N ALA A 87 -0.16 -10.65 -3.53
CA ALA A 87 -1.12 -10.12 -4.50
C ALA A 87 -1.06 -8.58 -4.59
N PHE A 88 -0.92 -7.89 -3.45
CA PHE A 88 -0.73 -6.44 -3.42
C PHE A 88 0.55 -6.03 -4.15
N ASN A 89 1.68 -6.69 -3.88
CA ASN A 89 2.95 -6.39 -4.54
C ASN A 89 2.88 -6.62 -6.05
N LEU A 90 2.24 -7.70 -6.50
CA LEU A 90 2.04 -7.99 -7.92
C LEU A 90 1.19 -6.91 -8.61
N ARG A 91 0.18 -6.37 -7.93
CA ARG A 91 -0.63 -5.26 -8.44
C ARG A 91 0.21 -4.01 -8.69
N ILE A 92 1.11 -3.66 -7.77
CA ILE A 92 2.02 -2.52 -7.92
C ILE A 92 3.00 -2.77 -9.08
N LEU A 93 3.63 -3.94 -9.12
CA LEU A 93 4.56 -4.32 -10.19
C LEU A 93 3.91 -4.28 -11.57
N TYR A 94 2.65 -4.73 -11.68
CA TYR A 94 1.90 -4.67 -12.93
C TYR A 94 1.67 -3.22 -13.40
N GLY A 95 1.37 -2.30 -12.48
CA GLY A 95 1.24 -0.87 -12.80
C GLY A 95 2.53 -0.29 -13.38
N ILE A 96 3.66 -0.53 -12.69
CA ILE A 96 4.99 -0.08 -13.14
C ILE A 96 5.35 -0.69 -14.49
N TRP A 97 5.12 -2.00 -14.65
CA TRP A 97 5.42 -2.70 -15.89
C TRP A 97 4.60 -2.18 -17.07
N ARG A 98 3.32 -1.86 -16.85
CA ARG A 98 2.43 -1.27 -17.86
C ARG A 98 2.93 0.10 -18.33
N GLU A 99 3.33 0.97 -17.40
CA GLU A 99 3.86 2.30 -17.71
C GLU A 99 5.16 2.19 -18.51
N TRP A 100 6.12 1.40 -18.01
CA TRP A 100 7.38 1.13 -18.70
C TRP A 100 7.17 0.55 -20.11
N ALA A 101 6.27 -0.43 -20.25
CA ALA A 101 5.96 -1.03 -21.54
C ALA A 101 5.28 -0.03 -22.50
N SER A 102 4.51 0.94 -21.99
CA SER A 102 3.92 2.01 -22.79
C SER A 102 4.96 3.00 -23.29
N GLU A 103 5.89 3.42 -22.43
CA GLU A 103 6.99 4.32 -22.77
C GLU A 103 7.90 3.72 -23.85
N LYS A 104 8.31 2.46 -23.69
CA LYS A 104 9.13 1.75 -24.69
C LYS A 104 8.41 1.60 -26.02
N ARG A 105 7.11 1.33 -26.01
CA ARG A 105 6.29 1.27 -27.23
C ARG A 105 6.23 2.61 -27.93
N ASN A 106 6.04 3.70 -27.19
CA ASN A 106 5.99 5.06 -27.74
C ASN A 106 7.32 5.44 -28.39
N LEU A 107 8.45 5.14 -27.74
CA LEU A 107 9.78 5.35 -28.32
C LEU A 107 9.95 4.61 -29.64
N ILE A 108 9.56 3.33 -29.71
CA ILE A 108 9.62 2.55 -30.95
C ILE A 108 8.77 3.19 -32.05
N VAL A 109 7.54 3.59 -31.74
CA VAL A 109 6.64 4.24 -32.71
C VAL A 109 7.24 5.54 -33.24
N ILE A 110 7.80 6.38 -32.36
CA ILE A 110 8.47 7.63 -32.76
C ILE A 110 9.65 7.34 -33.68
N THR A 111 10.53 6.40 -33.31
CA THR A 111 11.70 6.06 -34.15
C THR A 111 11.31 5.56 -35.54
N VAL A 112 10.25 4.75 -35.63
CA VAL A 112 9.75 4.24 -36.92
C VAL A 112 9.13 5.39 -37.74
N GLN A 113 8.37 6.28 -37.11
CA GLN A 113 7.80 7.44 -37.78
C GLN A 113 8.89 8.36 -38.34
N GLU A 114 9.92 8.67 -37.56
CA GLU A 114 11.05 9.49 -38.01
C GLU A 114 11.81 8.85 -39.19
N MET A 115 12.02 7.52 -39.16
CA MET A 115 12.62 6.79 -40.28
C MET A 115 11.75 6.86 -41.54
N VAL A 116 10.43 6.72 -41.39
CA VAL A 116 9.48 6.80 -42.50
C VAL A 116 9.43 8.22 -43.07
N ASP A 117 9.36 9.25 -42.22
CA ASP A 117 9.33 10.66 -42.64
C ASP A 117 10.63 11.04 -43.39
N SER A 118 11.78 10.58 -42.90
CA SER A 118 13.07 10.77 -43.57
C SER A 118 13.12 10.09 -44.95
N LEU A 119 12.59 8.87 -45.07
CA LEU A 119 12.49 8.16 -46.35
C LEU A 119 11.56 8.89 -47.33
N PHE A 120 10.39 9.34 -46.88
CA PHE A 120 9.46 10.12 -47.70
C PHE A 120 10.10 11.42 -48.20
N PHE A 121 10.80 12.16 -47.33
CA PHE A 121 11.49 13.39 -47.70
C PHE A 121 12.58 13.14 -48.77
N ASN A 122 13.40 12.10 -48.60
CA ASN A 122 14.44 11.74 -49.56
C ASN A 122 13.87 11.30 -50.92
N ILE A 123 12.79 10.52 -50.92
CA ILE A 123 12.08 10.10 -52.14
C ILE A 123 11.48 11.31 -52.86
N PHE A 124 10.85 12.23 -52.13
CA PHE A 124 10.25 13.45 -52.66
C PHE A 124 11.30 14.39 -53.28
N ILE A 125 12.42 14.63 -52.61
CA ILE A 125 13.53 15.43 -53.18
C ILE A 125 14.08 14.76 -54.44
N SER A 126 14.33 13.45 -54.43
CA SER A 126 14.88 12.72 -55.57
C SER A 126 13.98 12.80 -56.81
N THR A 127 12.67 12.68 -56.62
CA THR A 127 11.68 12.76 -57.70
C THR A 127 11.52 14.19 -58.23
N HIS A 128 11.53 15.20 -57.36
CA HIS A 128 11.41 16.61 -57.77
C HIS A 128 12.64 17.11 -58.55
N PHE A 129 13.85 16.71 -58.14
CA PHE A 129 15.08 17.01 -58.88
C PHE A 129 15.14 16.29 -60.24
N ARG A 130 14.63 15.05 -60.34
CA ARG A 130 14.53 14.34 -61.64
C ARG A 130 13.58 15.03 -62.61
N THR A 131 12.46 15.55 -62.14
CA THR A 131 11.50 16.28 -63.00
C THR A 131 12.04 17.63 -63.47
N LEU A 132 12.77 18.36 -62.61
CA LEU A 132 13.38 19.64 -62.99
C LEU A 132 14.57 19.48 -63.94
N SER A 133 15.38 18.42 -63.80
CA SER A 133 16.48 18.13 -64.72
C SER A 133 16.01 17.65 -66.11
N PHE A 134 14.76 17.18 -66.23
CA PHE A 134 14.13 16.77 -67.49
C PHE A 134 13.47 17.95 -68.23
N CYS A 135 13.10 19.03 -67.51
CA CYS A 135 12.55 20.25 -68.10
C CYS A 135 13.62 21.29 -68.52
N TYR A 136 14.88 21.08 -68.17
CA TYR A 136 16.03 21.96 -68.49
C TYR A 136 17.03 21.33 -69.49
N ASN A 137 16.58 20.37 -70.31
CA ASN A 137 17.26 19.92 -71.53
C ASN A 137 16.36 20.11 -72.74
#